data_AF-A0A0B6YX24-F1
#
_entry.id   AF-A0A0B6YX24-F1
#
_cell.length_a   1.000
_cell.length_b   1.000
_cell.length_c   1.000
_cell.angle_alpha   90.00
_cell.angle_beta   90.00
_cell.angle_gamma   90.00
#
_symmetry.space_group_name_H-M   'P 1'
#
loop_
_entity.id
_entity.type
_entity.pdbx_description
1 polymer ?
#
loop_
_entity_poly.entity_id
_entity_poly.type
_entity_poly.pdbx_seq_one_letter_code
_entity_poly.pdbx_strand_id
1 'polypeptide(L)'
;RRIICKTEQSNFVLSDQIKVIIGHGTGNQVMTESSEKFHFVKPSILDIYPVVGPYAGGTMVTLTGESLDAGSNMSVFIGYKYPCTNPQSVNASA
;
A
#
# COMPACT_ATOMS: atom_id res chain seq x y z
N ARG A 1 3.36 8.51 21.39
CA ARG A 1 2.86 7.13 21.58
C ARG A 1 2.27 6.68 20.24
N ARG A 2 2.56 5.47 19.74
CA ARG A 2 2.14 4.97 18.41
C ARG A 2 1.55 3.57 18.56
N ILE A 3 0.46 3.29 17.85
CA ILE A 3 -0.14 1.95 17.73
C ILE A 3 0.14 1.47 16.31
N ILE A 4 0.59 0.23 16.15
CA ILE A 4 0.84 -0.39 14.83
C ILE A 4 0.00 -1.65 14.76
N CYS A 5 -0.93 -1.68 13.80
CA CYS A 5 -1.78 -2.83 13.52
C CYS A 5 -1.53 -3.32 12.09
N LYS A 6 -1.83 -4.59 11.83
CA LYS A 6 -1.92 -5.16 10.48
C LYS A 6 -3.39 -5.38 10.16
N THR A 7 -3.82 -4.97 8.99
CA THR A 7 -5.17 -5.22 8.50
C THR A 7 -5.26 -6.61 7.88
N GLU A 8 -6.44 -7.22 7.97
CA GLU A 8 -6.76 -8.45 7.23
C GLU A 8 -7.09 -8.15 5.77
N GLN A 9 -7.21 -9.21 4.97
CA GLN A 9 -7.65 -9.10 3.58
C GLN A 9 -9.09 -8.56 3.51
N SER A 10 -9.30 -7.50 2.72
CA SER A 10 -10.63 -7.08 2.29
C SER A 10 -10.89 -7.53 0.86
N ASN A 11 -12.08 -8.10 0.61
CA ASN A 11 -12.53 -8.43 -0.75
C ASN A 11 -13.30 -7.28 -1.41
N PHE A 12 -13.51 -6.18 -0.69
CA PHE A 12 -14.33 -5.05 -1.13
C PHE A 12 -13.56 -3.74 -0.99
N VAL A 13 -13.88 -2.79 -1.88
CA VAL A 13 -13.46 -1.40 -1.74
C VAL A 13 -14.27 -0.78 -0.61
N LEU A 14 -13.61 -0.51 0.50
CA LEU A 14 -14.22 0.00 1.73
C LEU A 14 -13.50 1.27 2.15
N SER A 15 -14.26 2.25 2.64
CA SER A 15 -13.72 3.51 3.17
C SER A 15 -14.43 3.85 4.46
N ASP A 16 -13.70 3.82 5.58
CA ASP A 16 -14.26 4.13 6.89
C ASP A 16 -13.19 4.67 7.86
N GLN A 17 -13.62 5.28 8.97
CA GLN A 17 -12.71 5.73 10.01
C GLN A 17 -12.18 4.55 10.84
N ILE A 18 -10.91 4.64 11.24
CA ILE A 18 -10.27 3.64 12.09
C ILE A 18 -10.77 3.84 13.53
N LYS A 19 -11.40 2.82 14.10
CA LYS A 19 -11.88 2.84 15.49
C LYS A 19 -10.87 2.18 16.42
N VAL A 20 -10.51 2.86 17.50
CA VAL A 20 -9.63 2.34 18.55
C VAL A 20 -10.42 2.27 19.86
N ILE A 21 -10.43 1.09 20.46
CA ILE A 21 -11.08 0.81 21.74
C ILE A 21 -9.98 0.66 22.80
N ILE A 22 -10.01 1.49 23.83
CA ILE A 22 -9.09 1.42 24.96
C ILE A 22 -9.86 0.93 26.17
N GLY A 23 -9.57 -0.30 26.59
CA GLY A 23 -10.19 -0.94 27.74
C GLY A 23 -9.88 -2.43 27.77
N HIS A 24 -10.13 -3.07 28.91
CA HIS A 24 -9.99 -4.52 29.08
C HIS A 24 -11.29 -5.08 29.68
N GLY A 25 -11.91 -6.05 29.00
CA GLY A 25 -13.13 -6.70 29.48
C GLY A 25 -14.39 -5.82 29.46
N THR A 26 -15.31 -6.05 30.41
CA THR A 26 -16.64 -5.42 30.53
C THR A 26 -16.65 -4.10 31.32
N GLY A 27 -15.47 -3.53 31.62
CA GLY A 27 -15.36 -2.24 32.31
C GLY A 27 -15.58 -1.03 31.40
N ASN A 28 -15.24 0.17 31.90
CA ASN A 28 -15.31 1.41 31.11
C ASN A 28 -14.36 1.33 29.90
N GLN A 29 -14.92 1.36 28.69
CA GLN A 29 -14.19 1.41 27.44
C GLN A 29 -14.24 2.83 26.87
N VAL A 30 -13.09 3.32 26.39
CA VAL A 30 -12.98 4.59 25.68
C VAL A 30 -12.83 4.29 24.19
N MET A 31 -13.67 4.91 23.37
CA MET A 31 -13.68 4.77 21.93
C MET A 31 -13.15 6.06 21.30
N THR A 32 -12.30 5.94 20.29
CA THR A 32 -11.90 7.08 19.45
C THR A 32 -11.85 6.65 17.99
N GLU A 33 -12.13 7.60 17.09
CA GLU A 33 -12.10 7.39 15.65
C GLU A 33 -11.00 8.28 15.03
N SER A 34 -10.46 7.86 13.88
CA SER A 34 -9.50 8.67 13.13
C SER A 34 -10.18 9.84 12.41
N SER A 35 -9.51 10.99 12.33
CA SER A 35 -10.03 12.16 11.61
C SER A 35 -10.19 11.91 10.12
N GLU A 36 -9.29 11.11 9.54
CA GLU A 36 -9.34 10.71 8.13
C GLU A 36 -9.82 9.26 7.99
N LYS A 37 -10.38 8.95 6.83
CA LYS A 37 -10.82 7.60 6.50
C LYS A 37 -9.65 6.76 6.01
N PHE A 38 -9.67 5.47 6.34
CA PHE A 38 -8.83 4.46 5.72
C PHE A 38 -9.55 3.90 4.50
N HIS A 39 -8.82 3.71 3.39
CA HIS A 39 -9.36 3.22 2.13
C HIS A 39 -8.73 1.88 1.75
N PHE A 40 -9.57 0.86 1.60
CA PHE A 40 -9.20 -0.38 0.93
C PHE A 40 -9.31 -0.19 -0.58
N VAL A 41 -8.16 -0.19 -1.25
CA VAL A 41 -8.03 -0.01 -2.69
C VAL A 41 -7.42 -1.24 -3.33
N LYS A 42 -7.60 -1.38 -4.65
CA LYS A 42 -6.95 -2.42 -5.45
C LYS A 42 -5.93 -1.75 -6.37
N PRO A 43 -4.62 -1.86 -6.10
CA PRO A 43 -3.60 -1.30 -6.97
C PRO A 43 -3.66 -1.91 -8.37
N SER A 44 -3.47 -1.09 -9.40
CA SER A 44 -3.45 -1.53 -10.80
C SER A 44 -2.27 -0.91 -11.54
N ILE A 45 -1.55 -1.72 -12.31
CA ILE A 45 -0.49 -1.24 -13.20
C ILE A 45 -1.11 -1.04 -14.58
N LEU A 46 -0.89 0.12 -15.18
CA LEU A 46 -1.42 0.50 -16.50
C LEU A 46 -0.33 0.46 -17.57
N ASP A 47 0.87 1.00 -17.28
CA ASP A 47 1.95 1.04 -18.24
C ASP A 47 3.34 0.96 -17.58
N ILE A 48 4.34 0.68 -18.40
CA ILE A 48 5.75 0.52 -18.01
C ILE A 48 6.65 1.20 -19.04
N TYR A 49 7.58 2.01 -18.57
CA TYR A 49 8.55 2.67 -19.44
C TYR A 49 9.95 2.70 -18.81
N PRO A 50 11.03 2.40 -19.55
CA PRO A 50 11.02 1.87 -20.91
C PRO A 50 10.58 0.40 -20.97
N VAL A 51 9.95 0.00 -22.08
CA VAL A 51 9.50 -1.39 -22.31
C VAL A 51 10.64 -2.36 -22.64
N VAL A 52 11.82 -1.83 -23.00
CA VAL A 52 13.01 -2.61 -23.37
C VAL A 52 14.22 -2.01 -22.68
N GLY A 53 15.14 -2.88 -22.26
CA GLY A 53 16.43 -2.49 -21.70
C GLY A 53 17.48 -3.59 -21.90
N PRO A 54 18.76 -3.29 -21.60
CA PRO A 54 19.85 -4.26 -21.70
C PRO A 54 19.63 -5.45 -20.76
N TYR A 55 20.04 -6.64 -21.23
CA TYR A 55 19.93 -7.89 -20.48
C TYR A 55 20.66 -7.85 -19.12
N ALA A 56 21.75 -7.09 -19.03
CA ALA A 56 22.51 -6.93 -17.79
C ALA A 56 21.73 -6.22 -16.66
N GLY A 57 20.62 -5.55 -16.97
CA GLY A 57 19.84 -4.76 -16.01
C GLY A 57 20.36 -3.33 -15.83
N GLY A 58 20.06 -2.73 -14.68
CA GLY A 58 20.43 -1.34 -14.36
C GLY A 58 19.53 -0.27 -15.00
N THR A 59 18.49 -0.69 -15.73
CA THR A 59 17.51 0.22 -16.32
C THR A 59 16.60 0.79 -15.25
N MET A 60 16.52 2.12 -15.16
CA MET A 60 15.47 2.78 -14.38
C MET A 60 14.15 2.61 -15.10
N VAL A 61 13.18 2.00 -14.42
CA VAL A 61 11.85 1.73 -14.96
C VAL A 61 10.81 2.49 -14.17
N THR A 62 9.89 3.12 -14.89
CA THR A 62 8.73 3.82 -14.36
C THR A 62 7.48 2.98 -14.63
N LEU A 63 6.79 2.59 -13.57
CA LEU A 63 5.46 2.01 -13.63
C LEU A 63 4.43 3.11 -13.42
N THR A 64 3.43 3.17 -14.29
CA THR A 64 2.27 4.06 -14.11
C THR A 64 1.03 3.23 -13.84
N GLY A 65 0.13 3.77 -13.03
CA GLY A 65 -1.02 3.03 -12.56
C GLY A 65 -1.80 3.77 -11.49
N GLU A 66 -2.71 3.05 -10.84
CA GLU A 66 -3.59 3.58 -9.79
C GLU A 66 -3.25 2.94 -8.43
N SER A 67 -3.25 3.76 -7.38
CA SER A 67 -3.02 3.34 -5.98
C SER A 67 -1.78 2.47 -5.78
N LEU A 68 -0.70 2.71 -6.55
CA LEU A 68 0.56 1.95 -6.45
C LEU A 68 1.35 2.22 -5.17
N ASP A 69 0.92 3.22 -4.40
CA ASP A 69 1.42 3.60 -3.08
C ASP A 69 0.69 2.90 -1.93
N ALA A 70 -0.32 2.06 -2.22
CA ALA A 70 -1.08 1.37 -1.20
C ALA A 70 -0.25 0.32 -0.44
N GLY A 71 -0.53 0.20 0.85
CA GLY A 71 0.12 -0.77 1.74
C GLY A 71 1.38 -0.24 2.41
N SER A 72 2.10 -1.11 3.12
CA SER A 72 3.28 -0.72 3.90
C SER A 72 4.61 -1.16 3.29
N ASN A 73 4.59 -2.17 2.41
CA ASN A 73 5.79 -2.74 1.79
C ASN A 73 5.56 -2.86 0.28
N MET A 74 6.57 -2.47 -0.51
CA MET A 74 6.56 -2.56 -1.97
C MET A 74 7.69 -3.47 -2.45
N SER A 75 7.38 -4.39 -3.35
CA SER A 75 8.36 -5.24 -4.03
C SER A 75 7.99 -5.38 -5.49
N VAL A 76 8.92 -5.09 -6.39
CA VAL A 76 8.71 -5.15 -7.84
C VAL A 76 9.63 -6.20 -8.44
N PHE A 77 9.10 -7.03 -9.33
CA PHE A 77 9.85 -8.07 -10.02
C PHE A 77 9.66 -7.92 -11.54
N ILE A 78 10.76 -8.02 -12.29
CA ILE A 78 10.70 -8.16 -13.75
C ILE A 78 10.67 -9.66 -14.08
N GLY A 79 9.61 -10.09 -14.76
CA GLY A 79 9.27 -11.51 -14.88
C GLY A 79 8.91 -12.10 -13.51
N TYR A 80 9.34 -13.34 -13.24
CA TYR A 80 9.03 -14.05 -12.00
C TYR A 80 10.21 -14.16 -11.03
N LYS A 81 11.38 -13.61 -11.37
CA LYS A 81 12.65 -13.91 -10.66
C LYS A 81 13.51 -12.70 -10.32
N TYR A 82 13.44 -11.60 -11.07
CA TYR A 82 14.42 -10.53 -10.95
C TYR A 82 13.86 -9.36 -10.14
N PRO A 83 14.19 -9.23 -8.84
CA PRO A 83 13.73 -8.11 -8.03
C PRO A 83 14.37 -6.80 -8.51
N CYS A 84 13.56 -5.74 -8.58
CA CYS A 84 14.07 -4.40 -8.78
C CYS A 84 14.72 -3.87 -7.49
N THR A 85 15.71 -3.01 -7.65
CA THR A 85 16.35 -2.33 -6.52
C THR A 85 15.64 -1.02 -6.24
N ASN A 86 15.41 -0.74 -4.96
CA ASN A 86 14.94 0.55 -4.47
C ASN A 86 13.65 1.09 -5.14
N PRO A 87 12.54 0.33 -5.20
CA PRO A 87 11.29 0.82 -5.76
C PRO A 87 10.74 1.98 -4.92
N GLN A 88 10.28 3.03 -5.60
CA GLN A 88 9.73 4.24 -4.96
C GLN A 88 8.46 4.68 -5.67
N SER A 89 7.44 5.06 -4.90
CA SER A 89 6.29 5.81 -5.41
C SER A 89 6.63 7.30 -5.39
N VAL A 90 6.51 7.96 -6.55
CA VAL A 90 6.90 9.36 -6.73
C VAL A 90 5.72 10.30 -6.94
N ASN A 91 4.56 9.79 -7.38
CA ASN A 91 3.33 10.56 -7.61
C ASN A 91 2.12 9.73 -7.16
N ALA A 92 1.94 9.60 -5.85
CA ALA A 92 0.78 8.97 -5.26
C ALA A 92 -0.47 9.82 -5.48
N SER A 93 -1.53 9.24 -6.05
CA SER A 93 -2.87 9.81 -6.03
C SER A 93 -3.62 9.19 -4.85
N ALA A 94 -3.97 10.01 -3.86
CA ALA A 94 -4.78 9.62 -2.70
C ALA A 94 -6.20 9.20 -3.12
#